data_AF-A0A2W4SK18-F1
#
_entry.id   AF-A0A2W4SK18-F1
#
_cell.length_a   1.000
_cell.length_b   1.000
_cell.length_c   1.000
_cell.angle_alpha   90.00
_cell.angle_beta   90.00
_cell.angle_gamma   90.00
#
_symmetry.space_group_name_H-M   'P 1'
#
loop_
_entity.id
_entity.type
_entity.pdbx_description
1 polymer ?
#
loop_
_entity_poly.entity_id
_entity_poly.type
_entity_poly.pdbx_seq_one_letter_code
_entity_poly.pdbx_strand_id
1 'polypeptide(L)'
;MAGAGEQAYRRLLLALVALLALTAAAPDPAIHQGVASCGGTTCHGRQEATGPRVRQNELLTWQDPASLTGAHARAWKLLQQPRARAIGTRLGIADVAQSPECIACHADPAPRRGPQWRQADGVGCEACHGGAGGAQTNRGAGTAATGWLASHAAVGATHAGNVARGIWAIDRPAVRANLCLDCHFGSASPGQFVGHRIMAAGHPRLAFELDLFTSLQSHHDEDADYAARKPVAGGVKVWAVGQALAVGRALALYPARSAGSFPEFTFFDCRSCHRSFSDDPAVPLLARSNPGRPIPPGQPVWNDESLITLQAAARVAAPALARQLDSQSRAFHASLAGDRASDRAGALRAATALGRTADDLAAAFESSRFDKAQTLAMLDAVLVGNAGAYTDYQGGAQAVMAADTLLSALVSGRHIDRAAADAIRPDLDRAYAAARDANRWQPAVFRGALAGVAARVRALR
;
A
#
# COMPACT_ATOMS: atom_id res chain seq x y z
N MET A 1 -53.19 6.29 0.75
CA MET A 1 -52.09 6.46 -0.24
C MET A 1 -50.72 6.55 0.46
N ALA A 2 -50.40 5.61 1.36
CA ALA A 2 -49.18 5.68 2.20
C ALA A 2 -48.12 4.59 1.88
N GLY A 3 -48.32 3.75 0.85
CA GLY A 3 -47.46 2.59 0.61
C GLY A 3 -46.34 2.77 -0.43
N ALA A 4 -46.47 3.75 -1.34
CA ALA A 4 -45.54 3.89 -2.47
C ALA A 4 -44.25 4.66 -2.12
N GLY A 5 -44.33 5.66 -1.23
CA GLY A 5 -43.19 6.49 -0.82
C GLY A 5 -42.18 5.74 0.06
N GLU A 6 -42.67 4.85 0.94
CA GLU A 6 -41.83 4.10 1.88
C GLU A 6 -41.02 2.99 1.18
N GLN A 7 -41.57 2.38 0.13
CA GLN A 7 -40.86 1.43 -0.72
C GLN A 7 -39.79 2.11 -1.59
N ALA A 8 -40.05 3.32 -2.08
CA ALA A 8 -39.05 4.10 -2.81
C ALA A 8 -37.88 4.53 -1.90
N TYR A 9 -38.17 4.94 -0.66
CA TYR A 9 -37.16 5.30 0.33
C TYR A 9 -36.29 4.11 0.75
N ARG A 10 -36.89 2.93 0.98
CA ARG A 10 -36.14 1.70 1.28
C ARG A 10 -35.26 1.23 0.12
N ARG A 11 -35.74 1.36 -1.13
CA ARG A 11 -34.93 1.03 -2.33
C ARG A 11 -33.76 2.00 -2.52
N LEU A 12 -33.97 3.29 -2.23
CA LEU A 12 -32.90 4.30 -2.30
C LEU A 12 -31.86 4.09 -1.19
N LEU A 13 -32.28 3.75 0.04
CA LEU A 13 -31.39 3.40 1.15
C LEU A 13 -30.61 2.10 0.89
N LEU A 14 -31.24 1.06 0.34
CA LEU A 14 -30.56 -0.17 -0.04
C LEU A 14 -29.57 0.04 -1.19
N ALA A 15 -29.89 0.91 -2.16
CA ALA A 15 -28.95 1.30 -3.22
C ALA A 15 -27.77 2.13 -2.69
N LEU A 16 -28.00 3.03 -1.72
CA LEU A 16 -26.92 3.78 -1.06
C LEU A 16 -26.00 2.87 -0.21
N VAL A 17 -26.57 1.90 0.52
CA VAL A 17 -25.80 0.92 1.30
C VAL A 17 -25.02 -0.03 0.37
N ALA A 18 -25.58 -0.41 -0.78
CA ALA A 18 -24.89 -1.23 -1.78
C ALA A 18 -23.73 -0.49 -2.47
N LEU A 19 -23.83 0.83 -2.67
CA LEU A 19 -22.74 1.65 -3.22
C LEU A 19 -21.63 1.96 -2.20
N LEU A 20 -21.92 1.89 -0.89
CA LEU A 20 -20.94 2.00 0.19
C LEU A 20 -20.19 0.68 0.48
N ALA A 21 -20.65 -0.46 -0.07
CA ALA A 21 -20.08 -1.78 0.19
C ALA A 21 -18.90 -2.17 -0.71
N LEU A 22 -18.44 -1.30 -1.62
CA LEU A 22 -17.40 -1.64 -2.60
C LEU A 22 -15.94 -1.49 -2.10
N THR A 23 -15.69 -1.16 -0.83
CA THR A 23 -14.34 -0.75 -0.40
C THR A 23 -13.71 -1.62 0.69
N ALA A 24 -14.37 -2.71 1.10
CA ALA A 24 -13.77 -3.71 2.00
C ALA A 24 -13.80 -5.08 1.32
N ALA A 25 -12.67 -5.79 1.32
CA ALA A 25 -12.73 -7.24 1.15
C ALA A 25 -13.59 -7.79 2.30
N ALA A 26 -14.54 -8.67 1.98
CA ALA A 26 -15.28 -9.38 3.02
C ALA A 26 -14.27 -10.09 3.94
N PRO A 27 -14.48 -10.10 5.28
CA PRO A 27 -13.57 -10.76 6.19
C PRO A 27 -13.39 -12.22 5.77
N ASP A 28 -12.15 -12.72 5.82
CA ASP A 28 -11.82 -14.06 5.36
C ASP A 28 -12.74 -15.08 6.04
N PRO A 29 -13.63 -15.75 5.28
CA PRO A 29 -14.54 -16.71 5.86
C PRO A 29 -13.84 -18.04 6.16
N ALA A 30 -12.52 -18.18 5.99
CA ALA A 30 -11.74 -19.37 6.32
C ALA A 30 -11.32 -19.41 7.80
N ILE A 31 -10.67 -20.50 8.21
CA ILE A 31 -10.04 -20.61 9.54
C ILE A 31 -8.54 -20.41 9.34
N HIS A 32 -7.94 -19.48 10.08
CA HIS A 32 -6.48 -19.34 10.11
C HIS A 32 -5.92 -20.36 11.10
N GLN A 33 -5.22 -21.37 10.60
CA GLN A 33 -4.72 -22.49 11.39
C GLN A 33 -3.60 -22.08 12.34
N GLY A 34 -2.76 -21.11 11.94
CA GLY A 34 -1.56 -20.66 12.64
C GLY A 34 -0.28 -21.05 11.92
N VAL A 35 0.80 -20.28 12.15
CA VAL A 35 2.09 -20.43 11.44
C VAL A 35 2.68 -21.83 11.61
N ALA A 36 2.51 -22.46 12.77
CA ALA A 36 3.02 -23.81 13.02
C ALA A 36 2.44 -24.87 12.06
N SER A 37 1.27 -24.63 11.46
CA SER A 37 0.69 -25.52 10.44
C SER A 37 1.49 -25.54 9.12
N CYS A 38 2.29 -24.49 8.88
CA CYS A 38 3.14 -24.35 7.70
C CYS A 38 4.57 -24.86 7.95
N GLY A 39 5.00 -24.94 9.21
CA GLY A 39 6.40 -25.06 9.63
C GLY A 39 7.02 -26.46 9.62
N GLY A 40 6.33 -27.47 9.12
CA GLY A 40 6.91 -28.83 8.99
C GLY A 40 8.14 -28.84 8.07
N THR A 41 9.09 -29.74 8.32
CA THR A 41 10.31 -29.88 7.49
C THR A 41 10.02 -30.36 6.07
N THR A 42 8.89 -31.03 5.85
CA THR A 42 8.37 -31.40 4.53
C THR A 42 7.51 -30.30 3.89
N CYS A 43 7.21 -29.24 4.63
CA CYS A 43 6.40 -28.08 4.23
C CYS A 43 7.31 -26.86 3.98
N HIS A 44 7.27 -25.85 4.85
CA HIS A 44 8.02 -24.59 4.71
C HIS A 44 9.07 -24.37 5.81
N GLY A 45 9.42 -25.42 6.56
CA GLY A 45 10.34 -25.38 7.71
C GLY A 45 11.70 -26.05 7.51
N ARG A 46 12.18 -26.24 6.27
CA ARG A 46 13.53 -26.73 6.01
C ARG A 46 14.59 -25.76 6.52
N GLN A 47 15.76 -26.28 6.85
CA GLN A 47 16.91 -25.47 7.24
C GLN A 47 17.59 -24.77 6.05
N GLU A 48 17.48 -25.36 4.88
CA GLU A 48 18.07 -24.85 3.63
C GLU A 48 17.00 -24.75 2.54
N ALA A 49 17.22 -23.88 1.56
CA ALA A 49 16.33 -23.64 0.43
C ALA A 49 16.41 -24.76 -0.63
N THR A 50 16.23 -26.01 -0.21
CA THR A 50 16.45 -27.23 -1.03
C THR A 50 15.14 -27.94 -1.40
N GLY A 51 14.00 -27.29 -1.25
CA GLY A 51 12.73 -27.85 -1.62
C GLY A 51 12.60 -28.10 -3.14
N PRO A 52 11.81 -29.10 -3.56
CA PRO A 52 11.77 -29.56 -4.95
C PRO A 52 10.94 -28.68 -5.90
N ARG A 53 10.06 -27.81 -5.38
CA ARG A 53 9.20 -26.89 -6.19
C ARG A 53 9.20 -25.44 -5.69
N VAL A 54 9.47 -25.28 -4.41
CA VAL A 54 9.64 -23.99 -3.73
C VAL A 54 10.80 -24.19 -2.77
N ARG A 55 11.33 -23.11 -2.20
CA ARG A 55 12.50 -23.17 -1.31
C ARG A 55 12.27 -24.10 -0.12
N GLN A 56 11.02 -24.16 0.38
CA GLN A 56 10.59 -24.92 1.55
C GLN A 56 11.28 -24.50 2.86
N ASN A 57 11.94 -23.33 2.88
CA ASN A 57 12.52 -22.71 4.08
C ASN A 57 11.95 -21.31 4.36
N GLU A 58 10.77 -21.02 3.81
CA GLU A 58 10.11 -19.73 3.89
C GLU A 58 9.89 -19.30 5.34
N LEU A 59 9.58 -20.24 6.25
CA LEU A 59 9.42 -19.95 7.67
C LEU A 59 10.68 -19.35 8.28
N LEU A 60 11.88 -19.84 7.93
CA LEU A 60 13.13 -19.31 8.46
C LEU A 60 13.37 -17.86 8.01
N THR A 61 13.06 -17.56 6.75
CA THR A 61 13.22 -16.21 6.19
C THR A 61 12.20 -15.25 6.79
N TRP A 62 10.95 -15.68 6.96
CA TRP A 62 9.89 -14.89 7.58
C TRP A 62 10.10 -14.66 9.07
N GLN A 63 10.71 -15.59 9.82
CA GLN A 63 10.90 -15.42 11.27
C GLN A 63 12.23 -14.76 11.64
N ASP A 64 13.10 -14.44 10.68
CA ASP A 64 14.42 -13.87 10.93
C ASP A 64 14.31 -12.50 11.63
N PRO A 65 14.69 -12.41 12.91
CA PRO A 65 14.53 -11.17 13.68
C PRO A 65 15.50 -10.07 13.24
N ALA A 66 16.58 -10.41 12.54
CA ALA A 66 17.66 -9.49 12.18
C ALA A 66 17.44 -8.82 10.82
N SER A 67 16.57 -9.35 9.97
CA SER A 67 16.34 -8.83 8.62
C SER A 67 14.99 -8.13 8.46
N LEU A 68 14.81 -7.48 7.31
CA LEU A 68 13.55 -6.83 6.95
C LEU A 68 12.45 -7.87 6.63
N THR A 69 12.80 -9.08 6.20
CA THR A 69 11.83 -10.14 5.90
C THR A 69 11.07 -10.59 7.15
N GLY A 70 11.68 -10.52 8.33
CA GLY A 70 11.00 -10.82 9.59
C GLY A 70 10.25 -9.69 10.27
N ALA A 71 10.00 -8.57 9.58
CA ALA A 71 9.27 -7.44 10.15
C ALA A 71 7.85 -7.83 10.58
N HIS A 72 7.18 -8.66 9.77
CA HIS A 72 5.84 -9.15 10.03
C HIS A 72 5.78 -10.11 11.22
N ALA A 73 6.73 -11.06 11.34
CA ALA A 73 6.80 -11.98 12.47
C ALA A 73 6.99 -11.29 13.83
N ARG A 74 7.70 -10.15 13.85
CA ARG A 74 7.93 -9.36 15.08
C ARG A 74 6.90 -8.26 15.32
N ALA A 75 5.93 -8.07 14.42
CA ALA A 75 4.98 -6.95 14.48
C ALA A 75 4.21 -6.90 15.81
N TRP A 76 3.75 -8.04 16.33
CA TRP A 76 3.04 -8.09 17.61
C TRP A 76 3.96 -7.79 18.80
N LYS A 77 5.21 -8.25 18.76
CA LYS A 77 6.22 -7.94 19.80
C LYS A 77 6.51 -6.44 19.91
N LEU A 78 6.32 -5.67 18.83
CA LEU A 78 6.44 -4.20 18.87
C LEU A 78 5.38 -3.56 19.78
N LEU A 79 4.20 -4.16 19.93
CA LEU A 79 3.15 -3.65 20.81
C LEU A 79 3.53 -3.73 22.30
N GLN A 80 4.53 -4.55 22.64
CA GLN A 80 5.02 -4.67 24.02
C GLN A 80 6.10 -3.64 24.37
N GLN A 81 6.63 -2.91 23.37
CA GLN A 81 7.75 -1.99 23.52
C GLN A 81 7.34 -0.66 24.18
N PRO A 82 8.29 0.08 24.80
CA PRO A 82 7.99 1.34 25.49
C PRO A 82 7.23 2.37 24.63
N ARG A 83 7.56 2.47 23.33
CA ARG A 83 6.86 3.38 22.42
C ARG A 83 5.37 3.03 22.30
N ALA A 84 5.04 1.74 22.13
CA ALA A 84 3.66 1.29 21.98
C ALA A 84 2.86 1.48 23.28
N ARG A 85 3.48 1.20 24.44
CA ARG A 85 2.88 1.50 25.75
C ARG A 85 2.59 2.99 25.93
N ALA A 86 3.51 3.86 25.55
CA ALA A 86 3.31 5.31 25.61
C ALA A 86 2.18 5.79 24.68
N ILE A 87 2.06 5.21 23.49
CA ILE A 87 0.90 5.43 22.60
C ILE A 87 -0.39 4.99 23.31
N GLY A 88 -0.40 3.79 23.90
CA GLY A 88 -1.52 3.27 24.68
C GLY A 88 -1.95 4.21 25.80
N THR A 89 -1.02 4.70 26.61
CA THR A 89 -1.30 5.69 27.67
C THR A 89 -1.97 6.94 27.13
N ARG A 90 -1.50 7.52 26.02
CA ARG A 90 -2.11 8.72 25.41
C ARG A 90 -3.50 8.46 24.84
N LEU A 91 -3.76 7.22 24.40
CA LEU A 91 -5.05 6.79 23.85
C LEU A 91 -6.02 6.26 24.92
N GLY A 92 -5.58 6.11 26.18
CA GLY A 92 -6.37 5.45 27.23
C GLY A 92 -6.50 3.93 27.05
N ILE A 93 -5.59 3.30 26.31
CA ILE A 93 -5.57 1.85 26.06
C ILE A 93 -4.58 1.20 27.03
N ALA A 94 -5.09 0.40 27.97
CA ALA A 94 -4.29 -0.24 29.01
C ALA A 94 -3.28 -1.25 28.45
N ASP A 95 -3.73 -2.13 27.55
CA ASP A 95 -2.87 -3.11 26.88
C ASP A 95 -3.07 -3.05 25.37
N VAL A 96 -2.16 -2.36 24.68
CA VAL A 96 -2.15 -2.27 23.22
C VAL A 96 -1.92 -3.62 22.56
N ALA A 97 -1.24 -4.58 23.21
CA ALA A 97 -0.99 -5.90 22.66
C ALA A 97 -2.24 -6.81 22.66
N GLN A 98 -3.32 -6.40 23.33
CA GLN A 98 -4.64 -7.05 23.32
C GLN A 98 -5.73 -6.18 22.68
N SER A 99 -5.42 -4.93 22.32
CA SER A 99 -6.39 -4.02 21.73
C SER A 99 -6.73 -4.43 20.29
N PRO A 100 -8.01 -4.64 19.94
CA PRO A 100 -8.45 -4.89 18.56
C PRO A 100 -7.96 -3.84 17.55
N GLU A 101 -7.86 -2.58 17.97
CA GLU A 101 -7.39 -1.47 17.13
C GLU A 101 -5.90 -1.58 16.76
N CYS A 102 -5.09 -2.26 17.59
CA CYS A 102 -3.67 -2.41 17.35
C CYS A 102 -3.35 -3.75 16.66
N ILE A 103 -3.99 -4.85 17.13
CA ILE A 103 -3.68 -6.19 16.64
C ILE A 103 -4.22 -6.46 15.23
N ALA A 104 -5.16 -5.65 14.73
CA ALA A 104 -5.69 -5.77 13.36
C ALA A 104 -4.63 -5.55 12.26
N CYS A 105 -3.51 -4.90 12.59
CA CYS A 105 -2.36 -4.73 11.68
C CYS A 105 -1.05 -5.33 12.23
N HIS A 106 -0.96 -5.55 13.55
CA HIS A 106 0.26 -6.07 14.19
C HIS A 106 0.22 -7.58 14.48
N ALA A 107 -0.92 -8.23 14.29
CA ALA A 107 -1.06 -9.67 14.34
C ALA A 107 -1.83 -10.16 13.10
N ASP A 108 -1.92 -11.48 12.92
CA ASP A 108 -2.79 -12.09 11.93
C ASP A 108 -4.27 -11.74 12.23
N PRO A 109 -4.96 -10.96 11.36
CA PRO A 109 -6.32 -10.49 11.59
C PRO A 109 -7.36 -11.58 11.32
N ALA A 110 -7.17 -12.74 11.96
CA ALA A 110 -7.98 -13.94 11.79
C ALA A 110 -9.35 -13.79 12.49
N PRO A 111 -10.47 -13.72 11.75
CA PRO A 111 -11.80 -13.71 12.34
C PRO A 111 -12.14 -15.07 13.00
N ARG A 112 -11.52 -16.16 12.51
CA ARG A 112 -11.64 -17.50 13.08
C ARG A 112 -10.26 -18.15 13.17
N ARG A 113 -9.97 -18.72 14.33
CA ARG A 113 -8.63 -19.17 14.72
C ARG A 113 -8.63 -20.67 14.95
N GLY A 114 -7.69 -21.37 14.33
CA GLY A 114 -7.42 -22.78 14.54
C GLY A 114 -6.59 -23.02 15.81
N PRO A 115 -6.38 -24.30 16.18
CA PRO A 115 -5.72 -24.67 17.43
C PRO A 115 -4.23 -24.27 17.49
N GLN A 116 -3.58 -24.07 16.34
CA GLN A 116 -2.17 -23.67 16.26
C GLN A 116 -2.00 -22.15 16.10
N TRP A 117 -3.08 -21.38 16.01
CA TRP A 117 -3.01 -19.94 15.86
C TRP A 117 -2.46 -19.28 17.12
N ARG A 118 -1.50 -18.36 16.98
CA ARG A 118 -0.94 -17.60 18.09
C ARG A 118 -0.84 -16.13 17.70
N GLN A 119 -1.40 -15.25 18.52
CA GLN A 119 -1.27 -13.80 18.32
C GLN A 119 0.19 -13.35 18.33
N ALA A 120 1.02 -14.03 19.12
CA ALA A 120 2.44 -13.74 19.25
C ALA A 120 3.28 -14.06 18.01
N ASP A 121 2.72 -14.79 17.03
CA ASP A 121 3.35 -15.02 15.73
C ASP A 121 3.41 -13.73 14.89
N GLY A 122 2.72 -12.65 15.29
CA GLY A 122 2.65 -11.43 14.51
C GLY A 122 1.79 -11.59 13.26
N VAL A 123 2.16 -10.90 12.18
CA VAL A 123 1.49 -11.03 10.88
C VAL A 123 1.99 -12.32 10.22
N GLY A 124 1.23 -13.39 10.40
CA GLY A 124 1.57 -14.75 9.95
C GLY A 124 1.32 -15.01 8.47
N CYS A 125 1.68 -16.22 8.01
CA CYS A 125 1.56 -16.64 6.61
C CYS A 125 0.15 -16.43 6.04
N GLU A 126 -0.88 -16.78 6.81
CA GLU A 126 -2.29 -16.74 6.40
C GLU A 126 -2.84 -15.30 6.30
N ALA A 127 -2.14 -14.31 6.85
CA ALA A 127 -2.48 -12.89 6.65
C ALA A 127 -2.12 -12.39 5.23
N CYS A 128 -1.37 -13.17 4.44
CA CYS A 128 -1.06 -12.89 3.03
C CYS A 128 -1.52 -14.03 2.10
N HIS A 129 -1.53 -15.28 2.57
CA HIS A 129 -1.94 -16.44 1.78
C HIS A 129 -3.43 -16.80 1.92
N GLY A 130 -4.16 -16.13 2.83
CA GLY A 130 -5.53 -16.47 3.22
C GLY A 130 -5.57 -17.60 4.25
N GLY A 131 -6.68 -17.73 4.99
CA GLY A 131 -6.88 -18.78 5.98
C GLY A 131 -6.82 -20.16 5.34
N ALA A 132 -5.95 -21.04 5.85
CA ALA A 132 -5.67 -22.34 5.27
C ALA A 132 -6.70 -23.41 5.62
N GLY A 133 -7.51 -23.16 6.65
CA GLY A 133 -8.58 -24.02 7.11
C GLY A 133 -9.88 -23.86 6.32
N GLY A 134 -10.72 -24.89 6.41
CA GLY A 134 -12.02 -24.92 5.75
C GLY A 134 -13.03 -23.92 6.30
N ALA A 135 -14.06 -23.60 5.50
CA ALA A 135 -15.23 -22.92 6.02
C ALA A 135 -15.96 -23.86 7.00
N GLN A 136 -16.16 -23.42 8.24
CA GLN A 136 -17.06 -24.10 9.17
C GLN A 136 -18.49 -23.96 8.64
N THR A 137 -19.00 -24.98 7.96
CA THR A 137 -20.44 -25.11 7.73
C THR A 137 -21.08 -25.43 9.07
N ASN A 138 -22.23 -24.82 9.37
CA ASN A 138 -22.96 -25.07 10.61
C ASN A 138 -23.13 -26.58 10.82
N ARG A 139 -22.92 -27.01 12.07
CA ARG A 139 -23.02 -28.40 12.55
C ARG A 139 -24.12 -29.18 11.81
N GLY A 140 -23.74 -30.18 11.01
CA GLY A 140 -24.67 -31.19 10.48
C GLY A 140 -24.75 -31.35 8.96
N ALA A 141 -24.16 -30.48 8.15
CA ALA A 141 -24.12 -30.67 6.69
C ALA A 141 -22.75 -31.21 6.24
N GLY A 142 -22.71 -32.49 5.88
CA GLY A 142 -21.54 -33.33 5.59
C GLY A 142 -20.70 -32.99 4.36
N THR A 143 -20.27 -31.73 4.22
CA THR A 143 -19.04 -31.38 3.49
C THR A 143 -18.44 -30.16 4.20
N ALA A 144 -17.52 -30.38 5.15
CA ALA A 144 -16.59 -29.31 5.52
C ALA A 144 -15.88 -28.95 4.21
N ALA A 145 -16.04 -27.71 3.71
CA ALA A 145 -15.25 -27.27 2.58
C ALA A 145 -13.79 -27.38 3.02
N THR A 146 -13.06 -28.42 2.58
CA THR A 146 -11.67 -28.64 3.02
C THR A 146 -10.85 -27.43 2.60
N GLY A 147 -10.31 -26.68 3.56
CA GLY A 147 -9.47 -25.52 3.26
C GLY A 147 -8.25 -25.90 2.42
N TRP A 148 -7.56 -24.91 1.86
CA TRP A 148 -6.47 -25.15 0.93
C TRP A 148 -5.24 -25.81 1.55
N LEU A 149 -5.12 -25.87 2.89
CA LEU A 149 -3.98 -26.48 3.58
C LEU A 149 -3.74 -27.94 3.13
N ALA A 150 -4.78 -28.76 3.02
CA ALA A 150 -4.62 -30.16 2.60
C ALA A 150 -4.39 -30.28 1.09
N SER A 151 -5.05 -29.45 0.28
CA SER A 151 -4.99 -29.57 -1.18
C SER A 151 -3.70 -29.03 -1.78
N HIS A 152 -3.09 -28.00 -1.18
CA HIS A 152 -1.93 -27.33 -1.79
C HIS A 152 -0.66 -28.20 -1.79
N ALA A 153 -0.55 -29.12 -0.84
CA ALA A 153 0.55 -30.07 -0.74
C ALA A 153 0.27 -31.39 -1.49
N ALA A 154 -0.92 -31.56 -2.08
CA ALA A 154 -1.31 -32.80 -2.73
C ALA A 154 -0.53 -33.04 -4.04
N VAL A 155 -0.38 -34.33 -4.40
CA VAL A 155 0.13 -34.72 -5.72
C VAL A 155 -0.81 -34.16 -6.79
N GLY A 156 -0.26 -33.50 -7.80
CA GLY A 156 -1.04 -32.84 -8.85
C GLY A 156 -1.68 -31.50 -8.46
N ALA A 157 -1.38 -30.94 -7.27
CA ALA A 157 -1.84 -29.61 -6.91
C ALA A 157 -1.38 -28.56 -7.93
N THR A 158 -2.32 -27.72 -8.37
CA THR A 158 -2.06 -26.60 -9.29
C THR A 158 -2.32 -25.27 -8.60
N HIS A 159 -1.65 -24.22 -9.04
CA HIS A 159 -1.85 -22.88 -8.51
C HIS A 159 -3.33 -22.44 -8.63
N ALA A 160 -3.93 -22.57 -9.82
CA ALA A 160 -5.35 -22.28 -10.02
C ALA A 160 -6.28 -23.12 -9.12
N GLY A 161 -5.95 -24.40 -8.91
CA GLY A 161 -6.71 -25.27 -8.02
C GLY A 161 -6.62 -24.86 -6.55
N ASN A 162 -5.50 -24.28 -6.12
CA ASN A 162 -5.35 -23.74 -4.76
C ASN A 162 -6.10 -22.41 -4.61
N VAL A 163 -6.07 -21.55 -5.63
CA VAL A 163 -6.84 -20.28 -5.65
C VAL A 163 -8.33 -20.55 -5.57
N ALA A 164 -8.83 -21.52 -6.33
CA ALA A 164 -10.22 -21.96 -6.26
C ALA A 164 -10.63 -22.52 -4.88
N ARG A 165 -9.67 -22.89 -4.03
CA ARG A 165 -9.88 -23.43 -2.67
C ARG A 165 -9.59 -22.41 -1.56
N GLY A 166 -9.30 -21.16 -1.92
CA GLY A 166 -9.18 -20.07 -0.97
C GLY A 166 -7.77 -19.54 -0.72
N ILE A 167 -6.72 -20.07 -1.38
CA ILE A 167 -5.42 -19.37 -1.33
C ILE A 167 -5.56 -18.03 -2.08
N TRP A 168 -5.06 -16.95 -1.51
CA TRP A 168 -5.11 -15.66 -2.18
C TRP A 168 -4.12 -15.62 -3.35
N ALA A 169 -4.58 -15.11 -4.50
CA ALA A 169 -3.79 -15.00 -5.72
C ALA A 169 -2.83 -13.80 -5.66
N ILE A 170 -1.93 -13.79 -4.68
CA ILE A 170 -0.98 -12.69 -4.44
C ILE A 170 0.12 -12.58 -5.51
N ASP A 171 0.19 -13.51 -6.44
CA ASP A 171 0.93 -13.37 -7.71
C ASP A 171 0.33 -12.26 -8.59
N ARG A 172 -0.96 -11.95 -8.43
CA ARG A 172 -1.62 -10.83 -9.09
C ARG A 172 -1.32 -9.51 -8.36
N PRO A 173 -0.73 -8.50 -9.03
CA PRO A 173 -0.40 -7.23 -8.41
C PRO A 173 -1.57 -6.56 -7.70
N ALA A 174 -2.75 -6.54 -8.31
CA ALA A 174 -3.92 -5.90 -7.71
C ALA A 174 -4.40 -6.59 -6.40
N VAL A 175 -4.31 -7.91 -6.32
CA VAL A 175 -4.64 -8.67 -5.10
C VAL A 175 -3.62 -8.36 -4.01
N ARG A 176 -2.32 -8.46 -4.36
CA ARG A 176 -1.21 -8.15 -3.45
C ARG A 176 -1.31 -6.71 -2.90
N ALA A 177 -1.56 -5.75 -3.78
CA ALA A 177 -1.70 -4.34 -3.43
C ALA A 177 -2.77 -4.11 -2.36
N ASN A 178 -3.96 -4.66 -2.57
CA ASN A 178 -5.07 -4.48 -1.64
C ASN A 178 -4.78 -5.07 -0.26
N LEU A 179 -4.16 -6.25 -0.21
CA LEU A 179 -3.74 -6.88 1.06
C LEU A 179 -2.72 -6.04 1.81
N CYS A 180 -1.70 -5.54 1.11
CA CYS A 180 -0.70 -4.67 1.72
C CYS A 180 -1.34 -3.35 2.20
N LEU A 181 -2.22 -2.75 1.39
CA LEU A 181 -2.91 -1.49 1.71
C LEU A 181 -3.83 -1.61 2.92
N ASP A 182 -4.41 -2.77 3.20
CA ASP A 182 -5.28 -2.96 4.36
C ASP A 182 -4.56 -2.61 5.68
N CYS A 183 -3.26 -2.85 5.78
CA CYS A 183 -2.45 -2.52 6.96
C CYS A 183 -1.51 -1.32 6.75
N HIS A 184 -0.96 -1.13 5.54
CA HIS A 184 0.04 -0.09 5.24
C HIS A 184 -0.55 1.23 4.70
N PHE A 185 -1.87 1.34 4.65
CA PHE A 185 -2.58 2.59 4.43
C PHE A 185 -3.85 2.65 5.29
N GLY A 186 -4.62 1.57 5.23
CA GLY A 186 -5.82 1.30 6.01
C GLY A 186 -6.95 0.79 5.12
N SER A 187 -7.97 0.21 5.75
CA SER A 187 -9.19 -0.30 5.11
C SER A 187 -10.44 0.14 5.88
N ALA A 188 -11.62 -0.26 5.37
CA ALA A 188 -12.87 -0.12 6.10
C ALA A 188 -13.08 -1.26 7.12
N SER A 189 -12.20 -2.27 7.17
CA SER A 189 -12.26 -3.34 8.16
C SER A 189 -12.04 -2.80 9.57
N PRO A 190 -12.70 -3.38 10.60
CA PRO A 190 -12.53 -2.95 11.98
C PRO A 190 -11.07 -2.98 12.43
N GLY A 191 -10.59 -1.90 13.03
CA GLY A 191 -9.23 -1.77 13.56
C GLY A 191 -8.12 -1.53 12.53
N GLN A 192 -8.40 -1.63 11.23
CA GLN A 192 -7.42 -1.45 10.16
C GLN A 192 -7.37 -0.01 9.60
N PHE A 193 -7.65 1.01 10.41
CA PHE A 193 -7.53 2.39 9.96
C PHE A 193 -6.78 3.22 10.99
N VAL A 194 -5.56 3.64 10.62
CA VAL A 194 -4.73 4.51 11.45
C VAL A 194 -5.15 5.96 11.24
N GLY A 195 -6.18 6.38 11.97
CA GLY A 195 -6.66 7.76 11.96
C GLY A 195 -5.72 8.73 12.69
N HIS A 196 -5.96 10.03 12.52
CA HIS A 196 -5.12 11.09 13.08
C HIS A 196 -4.99 10.99 14.60
N ARG A 197 -6.03 10.51 15.31
CA ARG A 197 -5.97 10.24 16.76
C ARG A 197 -4.80 9.31 17.14
N ILE A 198 -4.61 8.24 16.39
CA ILE A 198 -3.55 7.24 16.63
C ILE A 198 -2.17 7.82 16.25
N MET A 199 -2.11 8.56 15.14
CA MET A 199 -0.88 9.27 14.74
C MET A 199 -0.46 10.32 15.78
N ALA A 200 -1.39 11.12 16.28
CA ALA A 200 -1.17 12.15 17.30
C ALA A 200 -0.69 11.56 18.64
N ALA A 201 -1.09 10.32 18.96
CA ALA A 201 -0.58 9.60 20.12
C ALA A 201 0.86 9.06 19.94
N GLY A 202 1.44 9.17 18.73
CA GLY A 202 2.83 8.84 18.44
C GLY A 202 3.03 7.63 17.53
N HIS A 203 1.96 7.08 16.94
CA HIS A 203 2.09 6.03 15.92
C HIS A 203 2.81 6.60 14.69
N PRO A 204 3.81 5.89 14.12
CA PRO A 204 4.42 6.31 12.87
C PRO A 204 3.35 6.50 11.78
N ARG A 205 3.58 7.44 10.86
CA ARG A 205 2.77 7.46 9.65
C ARG A 205 3.02 6.18 8.87
N LEU A 206 1.97 5.62 8.28
CA LEU A 206 2.10 4.52 7.36
C LEU A 206 2.73 5.02 6.05
N ALA A 207 3.57 4.18 5.44
CA ALA A 207 4.16 4.40 4.14
C ALA A 207 3.82 3.20 3.26
N PHE A 208 3.73 3.41 1.95
CA PHE A 208 3.37 2.37 1.01
C PHE A 208 4.17 2.47 -0.29
N GLU A 209 4.92 1.42 -0.59
CA GLU A 209 5.46 1.16 -1.92
C GLU A 209 5.42 -0.34 -2.21
N LEU A 210 4.52 -0.78 -3.09
CA LEU A 210 4.17 -2.19 -3.24
C LEU A 210 5.34 -3.04 -3.71
N ASP A 211 6.09 -2.57 -4.72
CA ASP A 211 7.19 -3.34 -5.30
C ASP A 211 8.36 -3.42 -4.31
N LEU A 212 8.81 -2.27 -3.78
CA LEU A 212 9.85 -2.22 -2.76
C LEU A 212 9.49 -3.12 -1.57
N PHE A 213 8.28 -3.01 -1.03
CA PHE A 213 7.89 -3.80 0.13
C PHE A 213 7.75 -5.28 -0.22
N THR A 214 7.30 -5.62 -1.43
CA THR A 214 7.33 -7.01 -1.94
C THR A 214 8.75 -7.57 -1.88
N SER A 215 9.74 -6.83 -2.37
CA SER A 215 11.15 -7.25 -2.36
C SER A 215 11.69 -7.40 -0.94
N LEU A 216 11.39 -6.43 -0.06
CA LEU A 216 11.86 -6.43 1.34
C LEU A 216 11.31 -7.58 2.19
N GLN A 217 10.16 -8.14 1.82
CA GLN A 217 9.56 -9.30 2.50
C GLN A 217 9.74 -10.62 1.73
N SER A 218 10.39 -10.60 0.57
CA SER A 218 10.41 -11.76 -0.32
C SER A 218 11.12 -12.97 0.31
N HIS A 219 10.45 -14.11 0.20
CA HIS A 219 10.94 -15.43 0.58
C HIS A 219 10.57 -16.46 -0.50
N HIS A 220 10.44 -16.02 -1.75
CA HIS A 220 10.19 -16.86 -2.92
C HIS A 220 11.15 -16.48 -4.04
N ASP A 221 11.34 -17.38 -4.99
CA ASP A 221 12.16 -17.16 -6.16
C ASP A 221 11.26 -17.11 -7.40
N GLU A 222 11.38 -16.06 -8.22
CA GLU A 222 10.68 -15.94 -9.51
C GLU A 222 11.53 -16.58 -10.62
N ASP A 223 11.73 -17.89 -10.53
CA ASP A 223 12.55 -18.69 -11.45
C ASP A 223 11.73 -19.38 -12.55
N ALA A 224 12.36 -20.30 -13.30
CA ALA A 224 11.70 -21.05 -14.36
C ALA A 224 10.54 -21.94 -13.85
N ASP A 225 10.66 -22.51 -12.65
CA ASP A 225 9.60 -23.30 -12.04
C ASP A 225 8.42 -22.41 -11.62
N TYR A 226 8.69 -21.25 -11.04
CA TYR A 226 7.66 -20.24 -10.74
C TYR A 226 6.90 -19.85 -12.00
N ALA A 227 7.64 -19.47 -13.06
CA ALA A 227 7.08 -19.02 -14.33
C ALA A 227 6.26 -20.11 -15.05
N ALA A 228 6.59 -21.39 -14.84
CA ALA A 228 5.81 -22.51 -15.36
C ALA A 228 4.46 -22.69 -14.64
N ARG A 229 4.36 -22.25 -13.38
CA ARG A 229 3.17 -22.45 -12.54
C ARG A 229 2.24 -21.25 -12.47
N LYS A 230 2.78 -20.03 -12.57
CA LYS A 230 2.05 -18.77 -12.39
C LYS A 230 2.76 -17.58 -13.06
N PRO A 231 2.03 -16.50 -13.41
CA PRO A 231 2.63 -15.38 -14.12
C PRO A 231 3.65 -14.61 -13.26
N VAL A 232 4.73 -14.17 -13.90
CA VAL A 232 5.67 -13.19 -13.32
C VAL A 232 5.24 -11.79 -13.77
N ALA A 233 4.82 -10.96 -12.82
CA ALA A 233 4.29 -9.63 -13.11
C ALA A 233 5.37 -8.62 -13.54
N GLY A 234 6.56 -8.71 -12.93
CA GLY A 234 7.66 -7.76 -13.06
C GLY A 234 7.48 -6.49 -12.22
N GLY A 235 8.58 -5.93 -11.74
CA GLY A 235 8.55 -4.86 -10.73
C GLY A 235 7.86 -3.58 -11.19
N VAL A 236 7.99 -3.19 -12.46
CA VAL A 236 7.31 -1.99 -13.01
C VAL A 236 5.79 -2.12 -12.94
N LYS A 237 5.25 -3.31 -13.23
CA LYS A 237 3.80 -3.54 -13.12
C LYS A 237 3.35 -3.49 -11.68
N VAL A 238 4.05 -4.20 -10.79
CA VAL A 238 3.74 -4.22 -9.36
C VAL A 238 3.75 -2.80 -8.79
N TRP A 239 4.78 -2.02 -9.12
CA TRP A 239 4.88 -0.61 -8.79
C TRP A 239 3.68 0.20 -9.28
N ALA A 240 3.41 0.21 -10.59
CA ALA A 240 2.39 1.05 -11.20
C ALA A 240 0.98 0.72 -10.68
N VAL A 241 0.64 -0.56 -10.54
CA VAL A 241 -0.63 -1.02 -9.95
C VAL A 241 -0.74 -0.59 -8.49
N GLY A 242 0.36 -0.70 -7.73
CA GLY A 242 0.42 -0.23 -6.34
C GLY A 242 0.10 1.26 -6.20
N GLN A 243 0.73 2.12 -7.01
CA GLN A 243 0.48 3.57 -6.98
C GLN A 243 -1.00 3.90 -7.28
N ALA A 244 -1.57 3.24 -8.30
CA ALA A 244 -2.96 3.44 -8.69
C ALA A 244 -3.94 3.06 -7.57
N LEU A 245 -3.76 1.87 -6.98
CA LEU A 245 -4.63 1.38 -5.92
C LEU A 245 -4.45 2.14 -4.60
N ALA A 246 -3.26 2.67 -4.31
CA ALA A 246 -3.06 3.55 -3.15
C ALA A 246 -3.86 4.86 -3.28
N VAL A 247 -3.87 5.47 -4.46
CA VAL A 247 -4.69 6.66 -4.74
C VAL A 247 -6.18 6.32 -4.64
N GLY A 248 -6.63 5.23 -5.27
CA GLY A 248 -8.01 4.76 -5.18
C GLY A 248 -8.45 4.52 -3.73
N ARG A 249 -7.61 3.84 -2.94
CA ARG A 249 -7.85 3.56 -1.52
C ARG A 249 -8.01 4.83 -0.68
N ALA A 250 -7.12 5.80 -0.87
CA ALA A 250 -7.17 7.07 -0.15
C ALA A 250 -8.49 7.81 -0.40
N LEU A 251 -8.89 7.91 -1.67
CA LEU A 251 -10.10 8.62 -2.10
C LEU A 251 -11.37 7.88 -1.71
N ALA A 252 -11.34 6.55 -1.68
CA ALA A 252 -12.46 5.71 -1.24
C ALA A 252 -12.73 5.82 0.27
N LEU A 253 -11.69 5.94 1.10
CA LEU A 253 -11.84 6.07 2.55
C LEU A 253 -12.21 7.50 3.00
N TYR A 254 -11.85 8.52 2.21
CA TYR A 254 -12.05 9.92 2.55
C TYR A 254 -13.49 10.31 2.94
N PRO A 255 -14.56 9.91 2.21
CA PRO A 255 -15.93 10.29 2.53
C PRO A 255 -16.40 9.83 3.92
N ALA A 256 -16.18 8.54 4.23
CA ALA A 256 -16.63 7.92 5.47
C ALA A 256 -15.86 8.45 6.69
N ARG A 257 -14.59 8.80 6.50
CA ARG A 257 -13.69 9.24 7.59
C ARG A 257 -13.73 10.73 7.84
N SER A 258 -14.26 11.52 6.91
CA SER A 258 -14.30 12.97 7.06
C SER A 258 -15.63 13.49 7.62
N ALA A 259 -16.55 12.65 8.09
CA ALA A 259 -17.95 13.02 8.41
C ALA A 259 -18.15 14.02 9.58
N GLY A 260 -17.10 14.34 10.35
CA GLY A 260 -17.16 15.30 11.45
C GLY A 260 -16.91 16.76 11.04
N SER A 261 -16.84 17.64 12.03
CA SER A 261 -16.54 19.08 11.84
C SER A 261 -15.15 19.36 11.26
N PHE A 262 -14.24 18.39 11.34
CA PHE A 262 -12.92 18.41 10.72
C PHE A 262 -12.76 17.20 9.80
N PRO A 263 -12.04 17.33 8.68
CA PRO A 263 -11.66 16.17 7.88
C PRO A 263 -10.70 15.27 8.66
N GLU A 264 -10.62 14.00 8.27
CA GLU A 264 -9.62 13.09 8.82
C GLU A 264 -8.22 13.48 8.34
N PHE A 265 -7.37 13.97 9.26
CA PHE A 265 -6.06 14.53 8.92
C PHE A 265 -5.03 13.49 8.44
N THR A 266 -5.27 12.19 8.64
CA THR A 266 -4.41 11.11 8.08
C THR A 266 -4.18 11.26 6.57
N PHE A 267 -5.18 11.75 5.82
CA PHE A 267 -5.08 11.92 4.37
C PHE A 267 -4.24 13.12 3.91
N PHE A 268 -3.84 13.99 4.85
CA PHE A 268 -3.14 15.23 4.56
C PHE A 268 -1.67 15.12 4.94
N ASP A 269 -0.81 15.92 4.30
CA ASP A 269 0.57 16.06 4.74
C ASP A 269 0.65 17.05 5.89
N CYS A 270 0.67 16.51 7.11
CA CYS A 270 0.76 17.29 8.34
C CYS A 270 1.96 18.24 8.36
N ARG A 271 3.07 17.93 7.66
CA ARG A 271 4.31 18.72 7.70
C ARG A 271 4.28 19.93 6.78
N SER A 272 3.42 19.90 5.76
CA SER A 272 3.16 21.06 4.94
C SER A 272 2.46 22.17 5.73
N CYS A 273 1.70 21.79 6.78
CA CYS A 273 1.02 22.71 7.69
C CYS A 273 1.78 22.98 9.00
N HIS A 274 2.36 21.95 9.64
CA HIS A 274 3.07 22.04 10.92
C HIS A 274 4.57 22.28 10.74
N ARG A 275 4.92 23.54 10.52
CA ARG A 275 6.29 24.05 10.49
C ARG A 275 6.53 24.98 11.67
N SER A 276 7.79 25.23 12.00
CA SER A 276 8.13 26.27 12.98
C SER A 276 7.57 27.61 12.49
N PHE A 277 6.71 28.22 13.32
CA PHE A 277 6.23 29.58 13.12
C PHE A 277 7.29 30.56 13.60
N SER A 278 7.44 31.68 12.89
CA SER A 278 8.32 32.77 13.29
C SER A 278 7.66 34.09 12.92
N ASP A 279 7.70 35.05 13.84
CA ASP A 279 7.26 36.43 13.62
C ASP A 279 8.39 37.29 13.01
N ASP A 280 9.58 36.72 12.81
CA ASP A 280 10.69 37.40 12.16
C ASP A 280 10.40 37.54 10.65
N PRO A 281 10.20 38.77 10.13
CA PRO A 281 9.92 39.00 8.72
C PRO A 281 11.10 38.61 7.80
N ALA A 282 12.30 38.40 8.34
CA ALA A 282 13.45 37.90 7.60
C ALA A 282 13.39 36.38 7.34
N VAL A 283 12.52 35.64 8.05
CA VAL A 283 12.35 34.21 7.81
C VAL A 283 11.58 34.00 6.49
N PRO A 284 12.14 33.25 5.52
CA PRO A 284 11.48 33.03 4.26
C PRO A 284 10.13 32.32 4.43
N LEU A 285 9.08 32.83 3.78
CA LEU A 285 7.80 32.13 3.70
C LEU A 285 8.02 30.72 3.13
N LEU A 286 7.73 29.72 3.96
CA LEU A 286 7.89 28.32 3.59
C LEU A 286 6.73 27.78 2.75
N ALA A 287 5.69 28.59 2.49
CA ALA A 287 4.59 28.18 1.61
C ALA A 287 5.14 27.99 0.19
N ARG A 288 4.94 26.80 -0.39
CA ARG A 288 5.42 26.45 -1.72
C ARG A 288 4.24 26.25 -2.65
N SER A 289 4.27 26.90 -3.80
CA SER A 289 3.34 26.60 -4.88
C SER A 289 3.66 25.22 -5.45
N ASN A 290 2.65 24.36 -5.58
CA ASN A 290 2.76 23.09 -6.26
C ASN A 290 1.97 23.17 -7.58
N PRO A 291 2.61 22.95 -8.75
CA PRO A 291 1.94 23.12 -10.04
C PRO A 291 0.78 22.12 -10.26
N GLY A 292 0.78 20.97 -9.58
CA GLY A 292 -0.27 19.96 -9.65
C GLY A 292 -1.41 20.17 -8.64
N ARG A 293 -1.22 21.05 -7.64
CA ARG A 293 -2.15 21.27 -6.53
C ARG A 293 -2.47 22.76 -6.37
N PRO A 294 -3.46 23.28 -7.10
CA PRO A 294 -3.89 24.67 -6.99
C PRO A 294 -4.73 24.88 -5.72
N ILE A 295 -4.06 25.11 -4.59
CA ILE A 295 -4.71 25.46 -3.31
C ILE A 295 -4.21 26.82 -2.82
N PRO A 296 -5.08 27.68 -2.26
CA PRO A 296 -4.65 28.90 -1.58
C PRO A 296 -3.78 28.61 -0.33
N PRO A 297 -2.90 29.54 0.07
CA PRO A 297 -2.23 29.46 1.36
C PRO A 297 -3.22 29.31 2.52
N GLY A 298 -2.87 28.52 3.52
CA GLY A 298 -3.70 28.27 4.72
C GLY A 298 -4.59 27.03 4.63
N GLN A 299 -4.75 26.45 3.43
CA GLN A 299 -5.53 25.22 3.26
C GLN A 299 -4.70 23.96 3.56
N PRO A 300 -5.27 22.92 4.21
CA PRO A 300 -4.61 21.64 4.40
C PRO A 300 -4.17 21.01 3.08
N VAL A 301 -2.93 20.51 3.04
CA VAL A 301 -2.36 19.87 1.86
C VAL A 301 -2.74 18.39 1.84
N TRP A 302 -3.48 17.97 0.81
CA TRP A 302 -3.68 16.54 0.56
C TRP A 302 -2.34 15.85 0.34
N ASN A 303 -2.19 14.62 0.85
CA ASN A 303 -0.98 13.85 0.62
C ASN A 303 -0.97 13.24 -0.79
N ASP A 304 -0.24 13.90 -1.69
CA ASP A 304 -0.14 13.51 -3.11
C ASP A 304 0.92 12.44 -3.42
N GLU A 305 1.52 11.79 -2.42
CA GLU A 305 2.70 10.93 -2.60
C GLU A 305 2.55 9.92 -3.75
N SER A 306 1.49 9.10 -3.72
CA SER A 306 1.19 8.13 -4.76
C SER A 306 0.54 8.75 -6.00
N LEU A 307 -0.10 9.92 -5.87
CA LEU A 307 -0.73 10.59 -7.01
C LEU A 307 0.31 11.16 -7.97
N ILE A 308 1.38 11.76 -7.44
CA ILE A 308 2.48 12.30 -8.24
C ILE A 308 3.17 11.16 -9.01
N THR A 309 3.50 10.06 -8.36
CA THR A 309 4.13 8.91 -9.03
C THR A 309 3.19 8.19 -9.99
N LEU A 310 1.89 8.09 -9.67
CA LEU A 310 0.88 7.59 -10.61
C LEU A 310 0.81 8.41 -11.89
N GLN A 311 0.90 9.74 -11.80
CA GLN A 311 0.95 10.62 -12.99
C GLN A 311 2.14 10.29 -13.91
N ALA A 312 3.31 9.95 -13.34
CA ALA A 312 4.47 9.53 -14.14
C ALA A 312 4.20 8.22 -14.91
N ALA A 313 3.65 7.21 -14.24
CA ALA A 313 3.27 5.95 -14.87
C ALA A 313 2.20 6.13 -15.95
N ALA A 314 1.14 6.88 -15.62
CA ALA A 314 0.01 7.13 -16.51
C ALA A 314 0.43 7.84 -17.80
N ARG A 315 1.33 8.84 -17.72
CA ARG A 315 1.80 9.58 -18.90
C ARG A 315 2.49 8.68 -19.94
N VAL A 316 3.17 7.62 -19.48
CA VAL A 316 3.87 6.68 -20.36
C VAL A 316 2.93 5.60 -20.88
N ALA A 317 2.11 5.03 -19.99
CA ALA A 317 1.36 3.80 -20.28
C ALA A 317 -0.09 4.04 -20.73
N ALA A 318 -0.72 5.15 -20.31
CA ALA A 318 -2.11 5.47 -20.63
C ALA A 318 -2.32 6.99 -20.77
N PRO A 319 -1.79 7.64 -21.82
CA PRO A 319 -1.78 9.11 -21.92
C PRO A 319 -3.15 9.79 -21.88
N ALA A 320 -4.21 9.11 -22.35
CA ALA A 320 -5.57 9.62 -22.27
C ALA A 320 -6.07 9.68 -20.81
N LEU A 321 -5.90 8.58 -20.07
CA LEU A 321 -6.21 8.53 -18.64
C LEU A 321 -5.30 9.47 -17.83
N ALA A 322 -4.05 9.68 -18.25
CA ALA A 322 -3.16 10.64 -17.60
C ALA A 322 -3.70 12.08 -17.66
N ARG A 323 -4.25 12.52 -18.80
CA ARG A 323 -4.89 13.84 -18.91
C ARG A 323 -6.13 13.96 -18.04
N GLN A 324 -6.92 12.89 -17.97
CA GLN A 324 -8.09 12.82 -17.10
C GLN A 324 -7.70 12.88 -15.63
N LEU A 325 -6.68 12.12 -15.22
CA LEU A 325 -6.11 12.12 -13.87
C LEU A 325 -5.60 13.52 -13.49
N ASP A 326 -4.84 14.17 -14.37
CA ASP A 326 -4.32 15.53 -14.14
C ASP A 326 -5.46 16.55 -13.97
N SER A 327 -6.48 16.50 -14.83
CA SER A 327 -7.65 17.38 -14.73
C SER A 327 -8.44 17.15 -13.44
N GLN A 328 -8.71 15.89 -13.10
CA GLN A 328 -9.53 15.55 -11.93
C GLN A 328 -8.77 15.76 -10.63
N SER A 329 -7.46 15.54 -10.61
CA SER A 329 -6.59 15.88 -9.48
C SER A 329 -6.67 17.37 -9.16
N ARG A 330 -6.52 18.24 -10.16
CA ARG A 330 -6.64 19.70 -9.98
C ARG A 330 -8.03 20.09 -9.46
N ALA A 331 -9.08 19.48 -10.02
CA ALA A 331 -10.46 19.74 -9.59
C ALA A 331 -10.71 19.29 -8.14
N PHE A 332 -10.18 18.12 -7.75
CA PHE A 332 -10.23 17.63 -6.37
C PHE A 332 -9.54 18.59 -5.41
N HIS A 333 -8.30 18.99 -5.71
CA HIS A 333 -7.56 19.94 -4.90
C HIS A 333 -8.26 21.30 -4.77
N ALA A 334 -8.77 21.85 -5.88
CA ALA A 334 -9.53 23.10 -5.86
C ALA A 334 -10.79 22.98 -4.99
N SER A 335 -11.47 21.83 -5.01
CA SER A 335 -12.66 21.59 -4.20
C SER A 335 -12.38 21.39 -2.70
N LEU A 336 -11.17 20.93 -2.33
CA LEU A 336 -10.74 20.85 -0.93
C LEU A 336 -10.50 22.23 -0.29
N ALA A 337 -10.25 23.26 -1.11
CA ALA A 337 -9.98 24.62 -0.66
C ALA A 337 -11.24 25.46 -0.37
N GLY A 338 -12.44 24.91 -0.55
CA GLY A 338 -13.69 25.61 -0.32
C GLY A 338 -14.19 25.49 1.12
N ASP A 339 -14.63 26.61 1.70
CA ASP A 339 -14.99 26.71 3.13
C ASP A 339 -16.48 26.42 3.42
N ARG A 340 -17.29 26.07 2.40
CA ARG A 340 -18.74 25.86 2.55
C ARG A 340 -19.15 24.39 2.50
N ALA A 341 -20.30 24.08 3.09
CA ALA A 341 -20.90 22.73 3.01
C ALA A 341 -21.18 22.27 1.56
N SER A 342 -21.48 23.21 0.65
CA SER A 342 -21.57 22.95 -0.81
C SER A 342 -20.26 22.44 -1.40
N ASP A 343 -19.14 22.89 -0.85
CA ASP A 343 -17.79 22.65 -1.34
C ASP A 343 -17.31 21.28 -0.88
N ARG A 344 -17.69 20.87 0.34
CA ARG A 344 -17.54 19.49 0.82
C ARG A 344 -18.19 18.48 -0.11
N ALA A 345 -19.45 18.71 -0.51
CA ALA A 345 -20.13 17.81 -1.46
C ALA A 345 -19.42 17.80 -2.83
N GLY A 346 -18.86 18.94 -3.25
CA GLY A 346 -17.96 19.03 -4.41
C GLY A 346 -16.72 18.17 -4.27
N ALA A 347 -16.02 18.25 -3.13
CA ALA A 347 -14.84 17.46 -2.84
C ALA A 347 -15.10 15.95 -2.83
N LEU A 348 -16.23 15.51 -2.27
CA LEU A 348 -16.61 14.09 -2.31
C LEU A 348 -16.89 13.60 -3.74
N ARG A 349 -17.53 14.41 -4.58
CA ARG A 349 -17.75 14.07 -6.00
C ARG A 349 -16.44 14.03 -6.78
N ALA A 350 -15.57 15.01 -6.56
CA ALA A 350 -14.26 15.07 -7.21
C ALA A 350 -13.36 13.90 -6.77
N ALA A 351 -13.38 13.53 -5.49
CA ALA A 351 -12.69 12.36 -4.96
C ALA A 351 -13.20 11.07 -5.61
N THR A 352 -14.52 10.92 -5.73
CA THR A 352 -15.14 9.74 -6.38
C THR A 352 -14.72 9.64 -7.86
N ALA A 353 -14.73 10.76 -8.59
CA ALA A 353 -14.33 10.79 -9.99
C ALA A 353 -12.84 10.44 -10.17
N LEU A 354 -11.97 11.05 -9.35
CA LEU A 354 -10.53 10.79 -9.37
C LEU A 354 -10.21 9.35 -8.98
N GLY A 355 -10.91 8.80 -7.98
CA GLY A 355 -10.77 7.40 -7.56
C GLY A 355 -11.10 6.43 -8.68
N ARG A 356 -12.19 6.65 -9.44
CA ARG A 356 -12.52 5.83 -10.62
C ARG A 356 -11.42 5.86 -11.68
N THR A 357 -10.85 7.03 -11.95
CA THR A 357 -9.73 7.12 -12.91
C THR A 357 -8.49 6.37 -12.40
N ALA A 358 -8.24 6.37 -11.09
CA ALA A 358 -7.17 5.58 -10.50
C ALA A 358 -7.44 4.07 -10.64
N ASP A 359 -8.68 3.62 -10.45
CA ASP A 359 -9.08 2.23 -10.67
C ASP A 359 -8.95 1.81 -12.15
N ASP A 360 -9.34 2.68 -13.08
CA ASP A 360 -9.18 2.46 -14.53
C ASP A 360 -7.68 2.34 -14.89
N LEU A 361 -6.82 3.16 -14.29
CA LEU A 361 -5.36 3.06 -14.45
C LEU A 361 -4.81 1.76 -13.86
N ALA A 362 -5.29 1.32 -12.69
CA ALA A 362 -4.89 0.04 -12.11
C ALA A 362 -5.22 -1.13 -13.06
N ALA A 363 -6.44 -1.14 -13.63
CA ALA A 363 -6.85 -2.14 -14.62
C ALA A 363 -6.01 -2.08 -15.91
N ALA A 364 -5.71 -0.88 -16.40
CA ALA A 364 -4.84 -0.69 -17.56
C ALA A 364 -3.42 -1.22 -17.30
N PHE A 365 -2.83 -0.95 -16.14
CA PHE A 365 -1.49 -1.44 -15.79
C PHE A 365 -1.46 -2.96 -15.57
N GLU A 366 -2.49 -3.53 -14.94
CA GLU A 366 -2.61 -4.98 -14.74
C GLU A 366 -2.54 -5.74 -16.08
N SER A 367 -3.21 -5.20 -17.11
CA SER A 367 -3.23 -5.76 -18.47
C SER A 367 -2.01 -5.42 -19.33
N SER A 368 -1.18 -4.47 -18.90
CA SER A 368 -0.01 -4.01 -19.67
C SER A 368 1.22 -4.89 -19.47
N ARG A 369 2.21 -4.76 -20.37
CA ARG A 369 3.60 -5.18 -20.13
C ARG A 369 4.48 -3.96 -20.35
N PHE A 370 5.57 -3.86 -19.61
CA PHE A 370 6.47 -2.72 -19.66
C PHE A 370 7.84 -3.16 -20.17
N ASP A 371 8.30 -2.54 -21.26
CA ASP A 371 9.64 -2.77 -21.79
C ASP A 371 10.68 -1.82 -21.18
N LYS A 372 11.94 -1.97 -21.60
CA LYS A 372 13.06 -1.11 -21.18
C LYS A 372 12.78 0.37 -21.45
N ALA A 373 12.25 0.72 -22.62
CA ALA A 373 12.03 2.10 -23.02
C ALA A 373 10.95 2.76 -22.18
N GLN A 374 9.83 2.07 -21.95
CA GLN A 374 8.75 2.51 -21.07
C GLN A 374 9.25 2.65 -19.63
N THR A 375 10.05 1.71 -19.14
CA THR A 375 10.63 1.78 -17.79
C THR A 375 11.54 3.01 -17.62
N LEU A 376 12.43 3.26 -18.58
CA LEU A 376 13.29 4.45 -18.57
C LEU A 376 12.50 5.76 -18.74
N ALA A 377 11.39 5.75 -19.48
CA ALA A 377 10.49 6.88 -19.62
C ALA A 377 9.74 7.18 -18.30
N MET A 378 9.28 6.15 -17.59
CA MET A 378 8.65 6.31 -16.27
C MET A 378 9.67 6.84 -15.25
N LEU A 379 10.90 6.34 -15.28
CA LEU A 379 11.97 6.81 -14.40
C LEU A 379 12.32 8.28 -14.67
N ASP A 380 12.43 8.70 -15.93
CA ASP A 380 12.65 10.12 -16.28
C ASP A 380 11.44 11.00 -15.93
N ALA A 381 10.21 10.48 -16.06
CA ALA A 381 9.01 11.18 -15.62
C ALA A 381 8.96 11.39 -14.10
N VAL A 382 9.40 10.42 -13.30
CA VAL A 382 9.57 10.57 -11.84
C VAL A 382 10.69 11.57 -11.54
N LEU A 383 11.90 11.34 -12.05
CA LEU A 383 13.08 12.12 -11.66
C LEU A 383 13.05 13.58 -12.14
N VAL A 384 12.50 13.82 -13.34
CA VAL A 384 12.55 15.12 -14.02
C VAL A 384 11.16 15.67 -14.27
N GLY A 385 10.26 14.87 -14.87
CA GLY A 385 8.92 15.33 -15.25
C GLY A 385 8.10 15.87 -14.07
N ASN A 386 8.26 15.24 -12.90
CA ASN A 386 7.52 15.58 -11.68
C ASN A 386 8.34 16.38 -10.66
N ALA A 387 9.59 16.76 -10.97
CA ALA A 387 10.48 17.40 -10.02
C ALA A 387 9.86 18.65 -9.36
N GLY A 388 9.09 19.44 -10.11
CA GLY A 388 8.38 20.63 -9.60
C GLY A 388 7.30 20.32 -8.56
N ALA A 389 6.72 19.12 -8.57
CA ALA A 389 5.67 18.68 -7.66
C ALA A 389 6.20 18.15 -6.31
N TYR A 390 7.51 17.90 -6.18
CA TYR A 390 8.13 17.49 -4.92
C TYR A 390 8.34 18.69 -4.01
N THR A 391 7.25 19.30 -3.56
CA THR A 391 7.23 20.43 -2.61
C THR A 391 7.28 19.95 -1.16
N ASP A 392 6.72 18.77 -0.90
CA ASP A 392 6.51 18.21 0.43
C ASP A 392 7.31 16.92 0.61
N TYR A 393 7.60 16.59 1.86
CA TYR A 393 8.44 15.45 2.21
C TYR A 393 7.89 14.14 1.64
N GLN A 394 6.58 13.92 1.71
CA GLN A 394 5.96 12.66 1.31
C GLN A 394 6.09 12.41 -0.21
N GLY A 395 5.88 13.45 -1.02
CA GLY A 395 6.14 13.37 -2.46
C GLY A 395 7.60 13.04 -2.78
N GLY A 396 8.54 13.60 -2.01
CA GLY A 396 9.97 13.28 -2.16
C GLY A 396 10.33 11.85 -1.76
N ALA A 397 9.85 11.41 -0.59
CA ALA A 397 10.06 10.04 -0.11
C ALA A 397 9.52 9.01 -1.12
N GLN A 398 8.32 9.22 -1.67
CA GLN A 398 7.76 8.34 -2.69
C GLN A 398 8.56 8.37 -3.99
N ALA A 399 9.07 9.54 -4.39
CA ALA A 399 9.85 9.66 -5.62
C ALA A 399 11.18 8.90 -5.57
N VAL A 400 11.90 8.94 -4.45
CA VAL A 400 13.16 8.20 -4.33
C VAL A 400 12.93 6.69 -4.23
N MET A 401 11.88 6.24 -3.54
CA MET A 401 11.48 4.83 -3.54
C MET A 401 11.10 4.35 -4.94
N ALA A 402 10.29 5.13 -5.68
CA ALA A 402 9.94 4.82 -7.05
C ALA A 402 11.16 4.76 -7.98
N ALA A 403 12.13 5.67 -7.81
CA ALA A 403 13.36 5.67 -8.59
C ALA A 403 14.20 4.39 -8.36
N ASP A 404 14.33 3.97 -7.10
CA ASP A 404 15.06 2.74 -6.74
C ASP A 404 14.35 1.49 -7.26
N THR A 405 13.02 1.43 -7.11
CA THR A 405 12.17 0.34 -7.64
C THR A 405 12.29 0.23 -9.17
N LEU A 406 12.20 1.34 -9.91
CA LEU A 406 12.29 1.32 -11.37
C LEU A 406 13.70 0.97 -11.85
N LEU A 407 14.75 1.43 -11.16
CA LEU A 407 16.12 1.02 -11.46
C LEU A 407 16.33 -0.48 -11.18
N SER A 408 15.82 -0.97 -10.06
CA SER A 408 15.87 -2.39 -9.70
C SER A 408 15.13 -3.26 -10.71
N ALA A 409 13.98 -2.78 -11.22
CA ALA A 409 13.22 -3.47 -12.25
C ALA A 409 13.98 -3.59 -13.58
N LEU A 410 14.81 -2.60 -13.94
CA LEU A 410 15.70 -2.70 -15.12
C LEU A 410 16.76 -3.80 -14.94
N VAL A 411 17.31 -3.96 -13.74
CA VAL A 411 18.28 -5.03 -13.42
C VAL A 411 17.59 -6.39 -13.46
N SER A 412 16.46 -6.54 -12.76
CA SER A 412 15.70 -7.80 -12.71
C SER A 412 15.17 -8.23 -14.08
N GLY A 413 14.80 -7.26 -14.93
CA GLY A 413 14.42 -7.48 -16.33
C GLY A 413 15.59 -7.73 -17.28
N ARG A 414 16.83 -7.75 -16.79
CA ARG A 414 18.08 -7.87 -17.58
C ARG A 414 18.23 -6.80 -18.66
N HIS A 415 17.65 -5.63 -18.44
CA HIS A 415 17.72 -4.48 -19.35
C HIS A 415 18.99 -3.64 -19.16
N ILE A 416 19.58 -3.72 -17.97
CA ILE A 416 20.90 -3.21 -17.60
C ILE A 416 21.60 -4.25 -16.72
N ASP A 417 22.93 -4.21 -16.66
CA ASP A 417 23.68 -5.04 -15.72
C ASP A 417 23.71 -4.43 -14.32
N ARG A 418 24.15 -5.25 -13.34
CA ARG A 418 24.25 -4.83 -11.95
C ARG A 418 25.30 -3.75 -11.73
N ALA A 419 26.40 -3.77 -12.49
CA ALA A 419 27.48 -2.79 -12.35
C ALA A 419 27.01 -1.37 -12.73
N ALA A 420 26.17 -1.26 -13.76
CA ALA A 420 25.56 -0.01 -14.20
C ALA A 420 24.60 0.56 -13.12
N ALA A 421 23.82 -0.31 -12.46
CA ALA A 421 22.99 0.10 -11.34
C ALA A 421 23.82 0.51 -10.11
N ASP A 422 24.88 -0.24 -9.79
CA ASP A 422 25.81 0.07 -8.70
C ASP A 422 26.50 1.43 -8.90
N ALA A 423 26.80 1.80 -10.15
CA ALA A 423 27.35 3.11 -10.49
C ALA A 423 26.37 4.28 -10.25
N ILE A 424 25.06 4.02 -10.19
CA ILE A 424 23.99 5.01 -9.89
C ILE A 424 23.71 5.07 -8.38
N ARG A 425 24.02 4.01 -7.63
CA ARG A 425 23.71 3.89 -6.20
C ARG A 425 24.16 5.10 -5.36
N PRO A 426 25.36 5.70 -5.54
CA PRO A 426 25.76 6.87 -4.76
C PRO A 426 24.85 8.10 -4.97
N ASP A 427 24.30 8.28 -6.17
CA ASP A 427 23.33 9.35 -6.46
C ASP A 427 21.97 9.07 -5.80
N LEU A 428 21.51 7.81 -5.83
CA LEU A 428 20.31 7.39 -5.12
C LEU A 428 20.45 7.54 -3.60
N ASP A 429 21.60 7.20 -3.03
CA ASP A 429 21.85 7.36 -1.60
C ASP A 429 21.81 8.82 -1.15
N ARG A 430 22.30 9.75 -2.00
CA ARG A 430 22.13 11.19 -1.77
C ARG A 430 20.66 11.61 -1.79
N ALA A 431 19.86 11.08 -2.72
CA ALA A 431 18.43 11.35 -2.76
C ALA A 431 17.71 10.79 -1.52
N TYR A 432 18.05 9.57 -1.07
CA TYR A 432 17.52 8.98 0.16
C TYR A 432 17.92 9.80 1.38
N ALA A 433 19.17 10.25 1.47
CA ALA A 433 19.62 11.10 2.57
C ALA A 433 18.83 12.41 2.64
N ALA A 434 18.51 13.03 1.49
CA ALA A 434 17.71 14.24 1.40
C ALA A 434 16.22 14.02 1.77
N ALA A 435 15.72 12.78 1.68
CA ALA A 435 14.36 12.38 2.05
C ALA A 435 14.30 11.52 3.33
N ARG A 436 15.36 11.51 4.16
CA ARG A 436 15.44 10.64 5.34
C ARG A 436 14.69 11.17 6.56
N ASP A 437 14.71 12.49 6.75
CA ASP A 437 14.14 13.15 7.92
C ASP A 437 13.22 14.28 7.47
N ALA A 438 11.94 14.09 7.73
CA ALA A 438 10.90 15.07 7.47
C ALA A 438 11.16 16.43 8.13
N ASN A 439 11.79 16.47 9.31
CA ASN A 439 12.06 17.72 10.02
C ASN A 439 13.23 18.50 9.40
N ARG A 440 14.01 17.86 8.52
CA ARG A 440 15.15 18.46 7.80
C ARG A 440 14.89 18.58 6.31
N TRP A 441 13.64 18.38 5.88
CA TRP A 441 13.24 18.35 4.49
C TRP A 441 13.56 19.67 3.77
N GLN A 442 14.28 19.55 2.64
CA GLN A 442 14.66 20.67 1.79
C GLN A 442 14.39 20.33 0.32
N PRO A 443 13.28 20.81 -0.27
CA PRO A 443 12.89 20.46 -1.64
C PRO A 443 13.97 20.72 -2.68
N ALA A 444 14.70 21.83 -2.57
CA ALA A 444 15.75 22.19 -3.53
C ALA A 444 16.92 21.20 -3.51
N VAL A 445 17.37 20.80 -2.31
CA VAL A 445 18.42 19.79 -2.13
C VAL A 445 17.98 18.44 -2.70
N PHE A 446 16.75 18.03 -2.40
CA PHE A 446 16.20 16.78 -2.90
C PHE A 446 16.08 16.76 -4.44
N ARG A 447 15.51 17.81 -5.04
CA ARG A 447 15.38 17.93 -6.50
C ARG A 447 16.74 17.94 -7.19
N GLY A 448 17.74 18.59 -6.60
CA GLY A 448 19.12 18.53 -7.08
C GLY A 448 19.69 17.11 -7.04
N ALA A 449 19.43 16.35 -5.98
CA ALA A 449 19.84 14.95 -5.89
C ALA A 449 19.15 14.07 -6.96
N LEU A 450 17.84 14.23 -7.18
CA LEU A 450 17.12 13.51 -8.26
C LEU A 450 17.64 13.86 -9.66
N ALA A 451 18.02 15.13 -9.89
CA ALA A 451 18.62 15.53 -11.16
C ALA A 451 19.98 14.83 -11.39
N GLY A 452 20.76 14.59 -10.33
CA GLY A 452 21.99 13.79 -10.37
C GLY A 452 21.72 12.34 -10.79
N VAL A 453 20.71 11.71 -10.19
CA VAL A 453 20.25 10.36 -10.59
C VAL A 453 19.84 10.36 -12.07
N ALA A 454 19.04 11.35 -12.51
CA ALA A 454 18.56 11.44 -13.89
C ALA A 454 19.70 11.55 -14.91
N ALA A 455 20.74 12.34 -14.60
CA ALA A 455 21.90 12.48 -15.47
C ALA A 455 22.63 11.15 -15.70
N ARG A 456 22.77 10.33 -14.64
CA ARG A 456 23.38 9.00 -14.73
C ARG A 456 22.47 8.01 -15.49
N VAL A 457 21.18 7.99 -15.18
CA VAL A 457 20.20 7.11 -15.86
C VAL A 457 20.13 7.36 -17.35
N ARG A 458 20.25 8.62 -17.81
CA ARG A 458 20.25 8.94 -19.24
C ARG A 458 21.43 8.33 -20.01
N ALA A 459 22.53 8.02 -19.33
CA ALA A 459 23.66 7.31 -19.94
C ALA A 459 23.39 5.80 -20.13
N LEU A 460 22.26 5.27 -19.64
CA LEU A 460 21.82 3.89 -19.82
C LEU A 460 20.87 3.66 -21.01
N ARG A 461 20.42 4.77 -21.62
CA ARG A 461 19.65 4.76 -22.88
C ARG A 461 20.59 4.43 -24.02
#